data_AF-A0A535JGY2-F1
#
_entry.id   AF-A0A535JGY2-F1
#
_cell.length_a   1.000
_cell.length_b   1.000
_cell.length_c   1.000
_cell.angle_alpha   90.00
_cell.angle_beta   90.00
_cell.angle_gamma   90.00
#
_symmetry.space_group_name_H-M   'P 1'
#
loop_
_entity.id
_entity.type
_entity.pdbx_description
1 polymer ?
#
loop_
_entity_poly.entity_id
_entity_poly.type
_entity_poly.pdbx_seq_one_letter_code
_entity_poly.pdbx_strand_id
1 'polypeptide(L)'
;MIGAIPESPDAFKEAVWEDVAPFYEELAVRPLDASNVEQWLADWSRFESLLSEASALASFAYTCDTSDPEREAAQLRFGTQISPKAQEQRVRLQQRLVALGYVRPGLETMVERFRNQMQIFSEANVPVFAQLSRLTTEWSKLIGAMTVQWDGEEKTPSQLLPFLESSERAVRERAFKLRARPYIEKRDEIAGIFDQMYDLRQQSARNAGFDNFRDFAHQEKNRFAYTPEDCVRFHEAVEEAVLPAVKRIHDRRRKLMGVDSLRPWDTSVDPLGRPALKPFADIGTFIDRAASVFEHVDSDFRGYYETMVDAKLLDLENRKGKAPGAYSQTLSFRKQPLIFMNAVGVDDDVRTLLHESGHAFHSFEAARLPLLFQRHPGSEMAEVASMSMELLAYPFIDKKNGGYYNEDEERRSRAELLEGIVLFFPHCASVDAFQHWIYVGEAGRDADARDAQWLELRRRFEGNAVDWHGLDQERIARWYQQPHFFSSPFYYIEYGIAQLGALQVWRNSLRDKNEAVRKYRKALSLGATESLPDLFKAAGARLVFDSAGMRELITLVEDEIEKLH
;
A
#
# COMPACT_ATOMS: atom_id res chain seq x y z
N MET A 1 28.47 20.64 -25.16
CA MET A 1 27.78 21.22 -23.99
C MET A 1 26.46 20.53 -23.89
N ILE A 2 26.25 19.72 -22.85
CA ILE A 2 24.92 19.15 -22.59
C ILE A 2 24.01 20.32 -22.20
N GLY A 3 22.78 20.33 -22.73
CA GLY A 3 21.80 21.37 -22.46
C GLY A 3 21.49 21.44 -20.96
N ALA A 4 21.02 22.58 -20.48
CA ALA A 4 20.54 22.72 -19.11
C ALA A 4 19.52 21.62 -18.77
N ILE A 5 19.50 21.17 -17.50
CA ILE A 5 18.46 20.25 -17.00
C ILE A 5 17.09 20.82 -17.41
N PRO A 6 16.19 20.01 -17.99
CA PRO A 6 14.90 20.49 -18.46
C PRO A 6 14.11 21.24 -17.39
N GLU A 7 13.25 22.14 -17.84
CA GLU A 7 12.38 22.93 -16.94
C GLU A 7 11.10 22.19 -16.55
N SER A 8 10.72 21.13 -17.30
CA SER A 8 9.48 20.38 -17.11
C SER A 8 9.71 18.87 -17.31
N PRO A 9 9.00 17.99 -16.57
CA PRO A 9 9.00 16.55 -16.81
C PRO A 9 8.44 16.17 -18.20
N ASP A 10 7.70 17.07 -18.87
CA ASP A 10 7.20 16.83 -20.24
C ASP A 10 8.32 16.54 -21.23
N ALA A 11 9.54 17.03 -20.97
CA ALA A 11 10.71 16.71 -21.77
C ALA A 11 11.03 15.21 -21.81
N PHE A 12 10.61 14.45 -20.80
CA PHE A 12 10.81 13.00 -20.73
C PHE A 12 9.55 12.21 -21.11
N LYS A 13 8.43 12.86 -21.42
CA LYS A 13 7.15 12.20 -21.70
C LYS A 13 7.26 11.16 -22.82
N GLU A 14 8.02 11.45 -23.87
CA GLU A 14 8.27 10.53 -25.00
C GLU A 14 9.75 10.12 -25.13
N ALA A 15 10.55 10.40 -24.10
CA ALA A 15 11.98 10.13 -24.15
C ALA A 15 12.25 8.62 -24.28
N VAL A 16 13.31 8.32 -25.03
CA VAL A 16 13.99 7.01 -25.00
C VAL A 16 15.25 7.11 -24.13
N TRP A 17 15.95 6.00 -23.94
CA TRP A 17 17.15 6.00 -23.12
C TRP A 17 18.21 6.99 -23.64
N GLU A 18 18.35 7.11 -24.94
CA GLU A 18 19.34 7.97 -25.59
C GLU A 18 19.12 9.46 -25.29
N ASP A 19 17.89 9.87 -24.98
CA ASP A 19 17.56 11.23 -24.53
C ASP A 19 17.88 11.44 -23.04
N VAL A 20 17.87 10.37 -22.24
CA VAL A 20 18.04 10.39 -20.78
C VAL A 20 19.52 10.24 -20.39
N ALA A 21 20.25 9.37 -21.10
CA ALA A 21 21.63 9.01 -20.81
C ALA A 21 22.59 10.21 -20.70
N PRO A 22 22.50 11.26 -21.54
CA PRO A 22 23.40 12.41 -21.44
C PRO A 22 23.37 13.09 -20.06
N PHE A 23 22.22 13.15 -19.38
CA PHE A 23 22.12 13.77 -18.05
C PHE A 23 22.86 12.97 -16.98
N TYR A 24 22.78 11.63 -17.04
CA TYR A 24 23.57 10.76 -16.17
C TYR A 24 25.06 10.85 -16.47
N GLU A 25 25.45 10.85 -17.75
CA GLU A 25 26.87 10.93 -18.14
C GLU A 25 27.49 12.26 -17.71
N GLU A 26 26.77 13.38 -17.83
CA GLU A 26 27.22 14.68 -17.32
C GLU A 26 27.55 14.59 -15.83
N LEU A 27 26.60 14.12 -15.02
CA LEU A 27 26.80 13.95 -13.58
C LEU A 27 27.90 12.95 -13.26
N ALA A 28 28.12 11.93 -14.09
CA ALA A 28 29.13 10.91 -13.87
C ALA A 28 30.56 11.39 -14.17
N VAL A 29 30.75 12.30 -15.13
CA VAL A 29 32.08 12.83 -15.50
C VAL A 29 32.41 14.18 -14.85
N ARG A 30 31.40 14.91 -14.34
CA ARG A 30 31.61 16.18 -13.64
C ARG A 30 32.57 15.96 -12.46
N PRO A 31 33.66 16.75 -12.31
CA PRO A 31 34.51 16.67 -11.12
C PRO A 31 33.68 16.77 -9.84
N LEU A 32 33.96 15.93 -8.85
CA LEU A 32 33.20 15.86 -7.60
C LEU A 32 34.16 15.94 -6.42
N ASP A 33 33.96 16.94 -5.57
CA ASP A 33 34.72 17.15 -4.34
C ASP A 33 33.85 17.85 -3.27
N ALA A 34 34.42 18.10 -2.10
CA ALA A 34 33.71 18.71 -0.98
C ALA A 34 33.19 20.14 -1.26
N SER A 35 33.74 20.85 -2.25
CA SER A 35 33.34 22.22 -2.59
C SER A 35 32.09 22.28 -3.47
N ASN A 36 31.76 21.20 -4.19
CA ASN A 36 30.67 21.19 -5.17
C ASN A 36 29.62 20.08 -4.98
N VAL A 37 29.83 19.15 -4.03
CA VAL A 37 28.96 17.99 -3.78
C VAL A 37 27.50 18.37 -3.54
N GLU A 38 27.20 19.46 -2.83
CA GLU A 38 25.82 19.90 -2.56
C GLU A 38 25.10 20.32 -3.85
N GLN A 39 25.78 21.06 -4.74
CA GLN A 39 25.20 21.43 -6.03
C GLN A 39 25.05 20.21 -6.94
N TRP A 40 26.03 19.31 -6.94
CA TRP A 40 25.94 18.05 -7.69
C TRP A 40 24.76 17.18 -7.23
N LEU A 41 24.54 17.07 -5.91
CA LEU A 41 23.37 16.38 -5.33
C LEU A 41 22.05 17.07 -5.70
N ALA A 42 22.01 18.41 -5.67
CA ALA A 42 20.82 19.16 -6.05
C ALA A 42 20.47 18.96 -7.54
N ASP A 43 21.47 18.97 -8.42
CA ASP A 43 21.29 18.73 -9.85
C ASP A 43 20.82 17.30 -10.13
N TRP A 44 21.45 16.30 -9.50
CA TRP A 44 21.02 14.91 -9.61
C TRP A 44 19.60 14.72 -9.08
N SER A 45 19.29 15.27 -7.91
CA SER A 45 17.95 15.25 -7.34
C SER A 45 16.91 15.90 -8.25
N ARG A 46 17.23 17.03 -8.88
CA ARG A 46 16.31 17.73 -9.79
C ARG A 46 16.05 16.89 -11.04
N PHE A 47 17.10 16.37 -11.67
CA PHE A 47 16.98 15.50 -12.83
C PHE A 47 16.15 14.24 -12.53
N GLU A 48 16.44 13.55 -11.43
CA GLU A 48 15.68 12.37 -11.02
C GLU A 48 14.20 12.70 -10.73
N SER A 49 13.92 13.87 -10.16
CA SER A 49 12.54 14.30 -9.89
C SER A 49 11.73 14.51 -11.19
N LEU A 50 12.37 14.99 -12.25
CA LEU A 50 11.75 15.17 -13.57
C LEU A 50 11.48 13.82 -14.24
N LEU A 51 12.48 12.93 -14.24
CA LEU A 51 12.38 11.62 -14.84
C LEU A 51 11.36 10.72 -14.12
N SER A 52 11.39 10.72 -12.78
CA SER A 52 10.46 9.93 -11.97
C SER A 52 9.01 10.42 -12.13
N GLU A 53 8.80 11.74 -12.25
CA GLU A 53 7.48 12.29 -12.47
C GLU A 53 6.92 11.94 -13.85
N ALA A 54 7.72 11.99 -14.92
CA ALA A 54 7.29 11.54 -16.24
C ALA A 54 6.89 10.06 -16.24
N SER A 55 7.66 9.22 -15.55
CA SER A 55 7.33 7.81 -15.35
C SER A 55 6.04 7.62 -14.52
N ALA A 56 5.85 8.41 -13.47
CA ALA A 56 4.65 8.37 -12.63
C ALA A 56 3.38 8.71 -13.43
N LEU A 57 3.45 9.73 -14.29
CA LEU A 57 2.33 10.12 -15.15
C LEU A 57 1.98 9.04 -16.19
N ALA A 58 2.98 8.40 -16.79
CA ALA A 58 2.75 7.27 -17.71
C ALA A 58 2.09 6.09 -16.99
N SER A 59 2.57 5.76 -15.78
CA SER A 59 2.01 4.72 -14.92
C SER A 59 0.57 5.01 -14.54
N PHE A 60 0.30 6.21 -14.05
CA PHE A 60 -1.04 6.65 -13.67
C PHE A 60 -2.00 6.56 -14.85
N ALA A 61 -1.62 7.11 -16.01
CA ALA A 61 -2.44 7.05 -17.22
C ALA A 61 -2.79 5.61 -17.61
N TYR A 62 -1.82 4.70 -17.60
CA TYR A 62 -2.03 3.27 -17.89
C TYR A 62 -2.97 2.61 -16.86
N THR A 63 -2.76 2.83 -15.56
CA THR A 63 -3.63 2.23 -14.54
C THR A 63 -5.06 2.74 -14.60
N CYS A 64 -5.28 3.98 -15.08
CA CYS A 64 -6.62 4.53 -15.30
C CYS A 64 -7.37 3.85 -16.46
N ASP A 65 -6.66 3.25 -17.42
CA ASP A 65 -7.22 2.47 -18.53
C ASP A 65 -6.17 1.48 -19.07
N THR A 66 -6.20 0.27 -18.55
CA THR A 66 -5.29 -0.83 -18.91
C THR A 66 -5.58 -1.45 -20.28
N SER A 67 -6.64 -1.01 -20.95
CA SER A 67 -7.00 -1.47 -22.30
C SER A 67 -6.40 -0.61 -23.41
N ASP A 68 -5.88 0.58 -23.07
CA ASP A 68 -5.29 1.53 -24.01
C ASP A 68 -3.85 1.12 -24.40
N PRO A 69 -3.60 0.73 -25.67
CA PRO A 69 -2.30 0.26 -26.11
C PRO A 69 -1.22 1.34 -26.11
N GLU A 70 -1.57 2.62 -26.29
CA GLU A 70 -0.60 3.72 -26.27
C GLU A 70 -0.09 3.97 -24.84
N ARG A 71 -1.01 3.92 -23.87
CA ARG A 71 -0.65 4.05 -22.44
C ARG A 71 0.16 2.86 -21.95
N GLU A 72 -0.22 1.65 -22.38
CA GLU A 72 0.54 0.42 -22.09
C GLU A 72 1.98 0.55 -22.61
N ALA A 73 2.15 0.98 -23.87
CA ALA A 73 3.46 1.18 -24.48
C ALA A 73 4.28 2.26 -23.75
N ALA A 74 3.67 3.40 -23.39
CA ALA A 74 4.35 4.48 -22.67
C ALA A 74 4.87 4.04 -21.28
N GLN A 75 4.04 3.35 -20.50
CA GLN A 75 4.43 2.81 -19.19
C GLN A 75 5.53 1.75 -19.33
N LEU A 76 5.36 0.80 -20.26
CA LEU A 76 6.36 -0.26 -20.49
C LEU A 76 7.71 0.30 -20.96
N ARG A 77 7.72 1.41 -21.71
CA ARG A 77 8.97 2.08 -22.12
C ARG A 77 9.79 2.52 -20.90
N PHE A 78 9.15 3.15 -19.91
CA PHE A 78 9.84 3.51 -18.66
C PHE A 78 10.31 2.27 -17.90
N GLY A 79 9.44 1.28 -17.70
CA GLY A 79 9.77 0.08 -16.92
C GLY A 79 10.82 -0.83 -17.55
N THR A 80 10.87 -0.92 -18.88
CA THR A 80 11.69 -1.92 -19.59
C THR A 80 12.87 -1.37 -20.37
N GLN A 81 12.86 -0.08 -20.74
CA GLN A 81 13.92 0.52 -21.57
C GLN A 81 14.73 1.59 -20.82
N ILE A 82 14.09 2.37 -19.95
CA ILE A 82 14.73 3.49 -19.25
C ILE A 82 15.17 3.08 -17.84
N SER A 83 14.24 2.60 -17.00
CA SER A 83 14.50 2.31 -15.59
C SER A 83 15.68 1.36 -15.35
N PRO A 84 15.83 0.25 -16.10
CA PRO A 84 16.95 -0.67 -15.87
C PRO A 84 18.31 -0.02 -16.11
N LYS A 85 18.46 0.73 -17.21
CA LYS A 85 19.70 1.46 -17.53
C LYS A 85 19.93 2.65 -16.61
N ALA A 86 18.86 3.35 -16.20
CA ALA A 86 18.92 4.42 -15.21
C ALA A 86 19.43 3.89 -13.87
N GLN A 87 19.04 2.68 -13.46
CA GLN A 87 19.52 2.05 -12.23
C GLN A 87 21.03 1.79 -12.26
N GLU A 88 21.59 1.32 -13.38
CA GLU A 88 23.04 1.17 -13.55
C GLU A 88 23.76 2.51 -13.32
N GLN A 89 23.24 3.58 -13.92
CA GLN A 89 23.83 4.91 -13.78
C GLN A 89 23.66 5.46 -12.36
N ARG A 90 22.52 5.22 -11.69
CA ARG A 90 22.33 5.58 -10.28
C ARG A 90 23.38 4.93 -9.41
N VAL A 91 23.63 3.63 -9.55
CA VAL A 91 24.68 2.92 -8.79
C VAL A 91 26.06 3.54 -9.04
N ARG A 92 26.37 3.90 -10.29
CA ARG A 92 27.61 4.61 -10.64
C ARG A 92 27.72 5.97 -9.93
N LEU A 93 26.65 6.76 -9.88
CA LEU A 93 26.64 8.06 -9.17
C LEU A 93 26.73 7.87 -7.65
N GLN A 94 26.04 6.87 -7.09
CA GLN A 94 26.10 6.50 -5.68
C GLN A 94 27.52 6.13 -5.25
N GLN A 95 28.22 5.32 -6.05
CA GLN A 95 29.62 4.96 -5.81
C GLN A 95 30.52 6.18 -5.68
N ARG A 96 30.33 7.21 -6.53
CA ARG A 96 31.12 8.44 -6.46
C ARG A 96 30.87 9.20 -5.16
N LEU A 97 29.61 9.35 -4.75
CA LEU A 97 29.26 10.01 -3.49
C LEU A 97 29.81 9.25 -2.27
N VAL A 98 29.65 7.93 -2.25
CA VAL A 98 30.15 7.07 -1.16
C VAL A 98 31.68 7.11 -1.09
N ALA A 99 32.38 7.07 -2.23
CA ALA A 99 33.83 7.14 -2.29
C ALA A 99 34.39 8.51 -1.85
N LEU A 100 33.64 9.60 -2.09
CA LEU A 100 34.00 10.92 -1.56
C LEU A 100 33.96 10.95 -0.02
N GLY A 101 33.19 10.06 0.62
CA GLY A 101 33.03 10.02 2.08
C GLY A 101 32.19 11.17 2.64
N TYR A 102 31.42 11.86 1.79
CA TYR A 102 30.59 12.98 2.20
C TYR A 102 29.31 12.49 2.90
N VAL A 103 29.15 12.83 4.18
CA VAL A 103 27.93 12.61 4.97
C VAL A 103 27.74 13.81 5.88
N ARG A 104 26.51 14.33 5.96
CA ARG A 104 26.11 15.40 6.88
C ARG A 104 24.74 15.09 7.50
N PRO A 105 24.34 15.79 8.57
CA PRO A 105 23.02 15.62 9.18
C PRO A 105 21.88 15.63 8.17
N GLY A 106 21.07 14.58 8.22
CA GLY A 106 19.92 14.32 7.37
C GLY A 106 20.24 13.58 6.06
N LEU A 107 21.49 13.12 5.86
CA LEU A 107 21.91 12.29 4.71
C LEU A 107 22.40 10.89 5.12
N GLU A 108 22.49 10.61 6.42
CA GLU A 108 23.04 9.35 6.95
C GLU A 108 22.30 8.13 6.39
N THR A 109 20.98 8.14 6.49
CA THR A 109 20.07 7.11 5.98
C THR A 109 20.11 7.00 4.46
N MET A 110 20.23 8.12 3.74
CA MET A 110 20.38 8.14 2.27
C MET A 110 21.65 7.39 1.86
N VAL A 111 22.77 7.70 2.52
CA VAL A 111 24.06 7.07 2.24
C VAL A 111 24.05 5.59 2.62
N GLU A 112 23.39 5.22 3.73
CA GLU A 112 23.18 3.81 4.10
C GLU A 112 22.39 3.05 3.02
N ARG A 113 21.27 3.63 2.55
CA ARG A 113 20.47 3.06 1.44
C ARG A 113 21.28 2.93 0.16
N PHE A 114 22.11 3.93 -0.17
CA PHE A 114 22.98 3.86 -1.35
C PHE A 114 24.02 2.75 -1.23
N ARG A 115 24.66 2.59 -0.06
CA ARG A 115 25.57 1.45 0.18
C ARG A 115 24.86 0.12 0.03
N ASN A 116 23.66 0.00 0.58
CA ASN A 116 22.86 -1.20 0.45
C ASN A 116 22.51 -1.52 -1.02
N GLN A 117 22.02 -0.52 -1.77
CA GLN A 117 21.71 -0.66 -3.20
C GLN A 117 22.94 -1.05 -4.02
N MET A 118 24.11 -0.46 -3.74
CA MET A 118 25.37 -0.83 -4.37
C MET A 118 25.77 -2.28 -4.06
N GLN A 119 25.54 -2.75 -2.83
CA GLN A 119 25.92 -4.09 -2.40
C GLN A 119 25.09 -5.18 -3.10
N ILE A 120 23.79 -4.95 -3.26
CA ILE A 120 22.87 -5.95 -3.85
C ILE A 120 22.72 -5.78 -5.37
N PHE A 121 23.32 -4.75 -5.95
CA PHE A 121 23.23 -4.50 -7.38
C PHE A 121 23.94 -5.60 -8.17
N SER A 122 23.26 -6.09 -9.21
CA SER A 122 23.79 -7.06 -10.16
C SER A 122 23.30 -6.70 -11.56
N GLU A 123 24.22 -6.47 -12.49
CA GLU A 123 23.88 -6.20 -13.90
C GLU A 123 23.05 -7.34 -14.51
N ALA A 124 23.27 -8.58 -14.05
CA ALA A 124 22.48 -9.74 -14.47
C ALA A 124 20.99 -9.63 -14.11
N ASN A 125 20.60 -8.76 -13.17
CA ASN A 125 19.21 -8.55 -12.77
C ASN A 125 18.47 -7.52 -13.63
N VAL A 126 19.18 -6.71 -14.42
CA VAL A 126 18.58 -5.71 -15.33
C VAL A 126 17.53 -6.34 -16.27
N PRO A 127 17.84 -7.41 -17.05
CA PRO A 127 16.84 -8.08 -17.88
C PRO A 127 15.77 -8.83 -17.06
N VAL A 128 16.10 -9.32 -15.87
CA VAL A 128 15.16 -10.03 -14.98
C VAL A 128 14.06 -9.09 -14.50
N PHE A 129 14.41 -7.89 -14.03
CA PHE A 129 13.42 -6.89 -13.58
C PHE A 129 12.55 -6.38 -14.73
N ALA A 130 13.10 -6.25 -15.94
CA ALA A 130 12.30 -5.90 -17.12
C ALA A 130 11.24 -6.98 -17.43
N GLN A 131 11.57 -8.27 -17.27
CA GLN A 131 10.61 -9.36 -17.44
C GLN A 131 9.56 -9.37 -16.33
N LEU A 132 9.97 -9.19 -15.07
CA LEU A 132 9.05 -9.06 -13.94
C LEU A 132 8.05 -7.90 -14.15
N SER A 133 8.52 -6.75 -14.66
CA SER A 133 7.63 -5.62 -14.99
C SER A 133 6.58 -6.00 -16.04
N ARG A 134 6.94 -6.77 -17.08
CA ARG A 134 5.98 -7.23 -18.09
C ARG A 134 4.95 -8.19 -17.51
N LEU A 135 5.38 -9.13 -16.68
CA LEU A 135 4.49 -10.09 -16.01
C LEU A 135 3.49 -9.37 -15.08
N THR A 136 3.93 -8.31 -14.39
CA THR A 136 3.03 -7.48 -13.57
C THR A 136 1.99 -6.75 -14.42
N THR A 137 2.38 -6.22 -15.58
CA THR A 137 1.46 -5.63 -16.57
C THR A 137 0.46 -6.66 -17.09
N GLU A 138 0.93 -7.86 -17.46
CA GLU A 138 0.09 -8.97 -17.93
C GLU A 138 -0.94 -9.40 -16.88
N TRP A 139 -0.50 -9.58 -15.63
CA TRP A 139 -1.37 -9.86 -14.50
C TRP A 139 -2.41 -8.75 -14.29
N SER A 140 -1.98 -7.48 -14.31
CA SER A 140 -2.88 -6.34 -14.08
C SER A 140 -3.98 -6.27 -15.14
N LYS A 141 -3.63 -6.54 -16.41
CA LYS A 141 -4.56 -6.61 -17.53
C LYS A 141 -5.54 -7.77 -17.39
N LEU A 142 -5.07 -8.95 -16.98
CA LEU A 142 -5.90 -10.12 -16.72
C LEU A 142 -6.95 -9.83 -15.64
N ILE A 143 -6.54 -9.26 -14.50
CA ILE A 143 -7.46 -8.92 -13.40
C ILE A 143 -8.41 -7.76 -13.78
N GLY A 144 -7.90 -6.70 -14.41
CA GLY A 144 -8.69 -5.54 -14.82
C GLY A 144 -9.76 -5.84 -15.88
N ALA A 145 -9.61 -6.95 -16.61
CA ALA A 145 -10.58 -7.44 -17.58
C ALA A 145 -11.69 -8.32 -16.97
N MET A 146 -11.57 -8.74 -15.71
CA MET A 146 -12.54 -9.64 -15.08
C MET A 146 -13.91 -8.99 -14.90
N THR A 147 -14.95 -9.70 -15.33
CA THR A 147 -16.35 -9.32 -15.13
C THR A 147 -17.22 -10.51 -14.76
N VAL A 148 -18.41 -10.22 -14.24
CA VAL A 148 -19.46 -11.19 -13.91
C VAL A 148 -20.83 -10.64 -14.30
N GLN A 149 -21.77 -11.53 -14.58
CA GLN A 149 -23.16 -11.16 -14.85
C GLN A 149 -23.95 -11.05 -13.54
N TRP A 150 -24.53 -9.89 -13.28
CA TRP A 150 -25.41 -9.61 -12.15
C TRP A 150 -26.72 -9.00 -12.67
N ASP A 151 -27.80 -9.77 -12.60
CA ASP A 151 -29.16 -9.36 -13.00
C ASP A 151 -29.24 -8.76 -14.42
N GLY A 152 -28.51 -9.36 -15.36
CA GLY A 152 -28.47 -8.95 -16.77
C GLY A 152 -27.44 -7.86 -17.08
N GLU A 153 -26.74 -7.36 -16.08
CA GLU A 153 -25.67 -6.37 -16.24
C GLU A 153 -24.29 -7.01 -16.06
N GLU A 154 -23.33 -6.59 -16.89
CA GLU A 154 -21.92 -6.89 -16.67
C GLU A 154 -21.36 -5.99 -15.56
N LYS A 155 -20.77 -6.61 -14.52
CA LYS A 155 -20.15 -5.91 -13.39
C LYS A 155 -18.72 -6.39 -13.15
N THR A 156 -17.84 -5.51 -12.67
CA THR A 156 -16.54 -5.91 -12.14
C THR A 156 -16.71 -6.64 -10.80
N PRO A 157 -15.72 -7.45 -10.36
CA PRO A 157 -15.73 -8.02 -9.01
C PRO A 157 -15.85 -6.97 -7.89
N SER A 158 -15.27 -5.78 -8.07
CA SER A 158 -15.38 -4.67 -7.09
C SER A 158 -16.79 -4.09 -7.03
N GLN A 159 -17.49 -3.99 -8.16
CA GLN A 159 -18.89 -3.56 -8.22
C GLN A 159 -19.85 -4.53 -7.52
N LEU A 160 -19.39 -5.71 -7.08
CA LEU A 160 -20.17 -6.61 -6.24
C LEU A 160 -20.09 -6.34 -4.73
N LEU A 161 -19.15 -5.49 -4.27
CA LEU A 161 -18.98 -5.17 -2.85
C LEU A 161 -20.29 -4.67 -2.18
N PRO A 162 -21.08 -3.75 -2.79
CA PRO A 162 -22.32 -3.29 -2.16
C PRO A 162 -23.33 -4.42 -1.89
N PHE A 163 -23.33 -5.49 -2.68
CA PHE A 163 -24.25 -6.61 -2.48
C PHE A 163 -23.84 -7.54 -1.34
N LEU A 164 -22.57 -7.51 -0.91
CA LEU A 164 -22.10 -8.21 0.29
C LEU A 164 -22.64 -7.58 1.58
N GLU A 165 -23.14 -6.35 1.52
CA GLU A 165 -23.72 -5.62 2.64
C GLU A 165 -25.26 -5.68 2.66
N SER A 166 -25.87 -6.43 1.73
CA SER A 166 -27.32 -6.57 1.65
C SER A 166 -27.90 -7.25 2.90
N SER A 167 -29.06 -6.78 3.39
CA SER A 167 -29.81 -7.47 4.45
C SER A 167 -30.22 -8.88 4.04
N GLU A 168 -30.40 -9.12 2.74
CA GLU A 168 -30.83 -10.41 2.18
C GLU A 168 -29.66 -11.38 2.07
N ARG A 169 -29.66 -12.43 2.89
CA ARG A 169 -28.56 -13.41 2.95
C ARG A 169 -28.28 -14.10 1.60
N ALA A 170 -29.33 -14.39 0.84
CA ALA A 170 -29.19 -15.01 -0.49
C ALA A 170 -28.49 -14.07 -1.50
N VAL A 171 -28.70 -12.76 -1.38
CA VAL A 171 -28.00 -11.75 -2.20
C VAL A 171 -26.52 -11.75 -1.85
N ARG A 172 -26.18 -11.73 -0.56
CA ARG A 172 -24.79 -11.77 -0.10
C ARG A 172 -24.07 -13.04 -0.52
N GLU A 173 -24.69 -14.20 -0.36
CA GLU A 173 -24.11 -15.49 -0.75
C GLU A 173 -23.82 -15.53 -2.26
N ARG A 174 -24.79 -15.10 -3.09
CA ARG A 174 -24.62 -15.03 -4.54
C ARG A 174 -23.49 -14.05 -4.91
N ALA A 175 -23.45 -12.87 -4.30
CA ALA A 175 -22.41 -11.87 -4.54
C ALA A 175 -21.01 -12.39 -4.16
N PHE A 176 -20.89 -13.04 -3.01
CA PHE A 176 -19.65 -13.64 -2.52
C PHE A 176 -19.10 -14.67 -3.51
N LYS A 177 -19.94 -15.63 -3.93
CA LYS A 177 -19.54 -16.69 -4.87
C LYS A 177 -19.22 -16.13 -6.26
N LEU A 178 -20.05 -15.21 -6.77
CA LEU A 178 -19.81 -14.59 -8.07
C LEU A 178 -18.53 -13.77 -8.09
N ARG A 179 -18.23 -13.02 -7.03
CA ARG A 179 -16.98 -12.24 -6.93
C ARG A 179 -15.74 -13.11 -6.97
N ALA A 180 -15.77 -14.29 -6.36
CA ALA A 180 -14.66 -15.24 -6.36
C ALA A 180 -14.53 -16.01 -7.69
N ARG A 181 -15.63 -16.24 -8.40
CA ARG A 181 -15.68 -17.12 -9.57
C ARG A 181 -14.64 -16.81 -10.67
N PRO A 182 -14.43 -15.56 -11.12
CA PRO A 182 -13.41 -15.28 -12.14
C PRO A 182 -12.01 -15.73 -11.73
N TYR A 183 -11.65 -15.56 -10.45
CA TYR A 183 -10.35 -15.98 -9.92
C TYR A 183 -10.23 -17.50 -9.85
N ILE A 184 -11.32 -18.21 -9.57
CA ILE A 184 -11.37 -19.68 -9.58
C ILE A 184 -11.24 -20.21 -11.01
N GLU A 185 -12.00 -19.63 -11.95
CA GLU A 185 -11.98 -20.03 -13.37
C GLU A 185 -10.63 -19.71 -14.04
N LYS A 186 -9.95 -18.64 -13.60
CA LYS A 186 -8.65 -18.19 -14.11
C LYS A 186 -7.46 -18.65 -13.27
N ARG A 187 -7.68 -19.54 -12.29
CA ARG A 187 -6.67 -19.95 -11.31
C ARG A 187 -5.35 -20.37 -11.96
N ASP A 188 -5.39 -21.26 -12.96
CA ASP A 188 -4.17 -21.78 -13.59
C ASP A 188 -3.44 -20.73 -14.44
N GLU A 189 -4.18 -19.80 -15.07
CA GLU A 189 -3.59 -18.70 -15.84
C GLU A 189 -2.84 -17.73 -14.91
N ILE A 190 -3.47 -17.36 -13.78
CA ILE A 190 -2.85 -16.47 -12.78
C ILE A 190 -1.67 -17.18 -12.10
N ALA A 191 -1.81 -18.46 -11.75
CA ALA A 191 -0.74 -19.26 -11.17
C ALA A 191 0.46 -19.42 -12.12
N GLY A 192 0.22 -19.57 -13.42
CA GLY A 192 1.28 -19.64 -14.44
C GLY A 192 2.08 -18.34 -14.57
N ILE A 193 1.43 -17.17 -14.40
CA ILE A 193 2.14 -15.88 -14.30
C ILE A 193 3.00 -15.86 -13.03
N PHE A 194 2.44 -16.30 -11.89
CA PHE A 194 3.16 -16.32 -10.63
C PHE A 194 4.36 -17.28 -10.65
N ASP A 195 4.26 -18.44 -11.31
CA ASP A 195 5.37 -19.38 -11.47
C ASP A 195 6.58 -18.74 -12.15
N GLN A 196 6.34 -17.98 -13.22
CA GLN A 196 7.40 -17.24 -13.92
C GLN A 196 7.97 -16.14 -13.02
N MET A 197 7.13 -15.42 -12.28
CA MET A 197 7.58 -14.43 -11.32
C MET A 197 8.44 -15.06 -10.21
N TYR A 198 8.05 -16.22 -9.70
CA TYR A 198 8.81 -16.97 -8.69
C TYR A 198 10.21 -17.31 -9.21
N ASP A 199 10.30 -17.89 -10.41
CA ASP A 199 11.59 -18.31 -10.99
C ASP A 199 12.53 -17.11 -11.17
N LEU A 200 12.00 -15.99 -11.67
CA LEU A 200 12.74 -14.74 -11.87
C LEU A 200 13.15 -14.07 -10.55
N ARG A 201 12.30 -14.10 -9.52
CA ARG A 201 12.60 -13.57 -8.18
C ARG A 201 13.70 -14.38 -7.48
N GLN A 202 13.61 -15.70 -7.54
CA GLN A 202 14.66 -16.57 -7.02
C GLN A 202 15.97 -16.38 -7.81
N GLN A 203 15.89 -16.19 -9.14
CA GLN A 203 17.05 -15.85 -9.96
C GLN A 203 17.66 -14.50 -9.55
N SER A 204 16.85 -13.47 -9.31
CA SER A 204 17.38 -12.15 -8.94
C SER A 204 18.11 -12.16 -7.61
N ALA A 205 17.60 -12.95 -6.66
CA ALA A 205 18.25 -13.17 -5.36
C ALA A 205 19.63 -13.84 -5.53
N ARG A 206 19.70 -14.93 -6.29
CA ARG A 206 20.97 -15.65 -6.56
C ARG A 206 22.00 -14.79 -7.26
N ASN A 207 21.57 -14.02 -8.26
CA ASN A 207 22.44 -13.07 -8.98
C ASN A 207 23.01 -11.97 -8.06
N ALA A 208 22.35 -11.67 -6.94
CA ALA A 208 22.79 -10.73 -5.93
C ALA A 208 23.50 -11.40 -4.73
N GLY A 209 23.76 -12.71 -4.80
CA GLY A 209 24.50 -13.45 -3.78
C GLY A 209 23.66 -13.99 -2.61
N PHE A 210 22.33 -14.08 -2.76
CA PHE A 210 21.43 -14.61 -1.74
C PHE A 210 20.95 -16.02 -2.09
N ASP A 211 20.74 -16.84 -1.06
CA ASP A 211 20.23 -18.21 -1.22
C ASP A 211 18.74 -18.24 -1.64
N ASN A 212 17.98 -17.22 -1.25
CA ASN A 212 16.54 -17.15 -1.46
C ASN A 212 16.05 -15.70 -1.61
N PHE A 213 14.86 -15.53 -2.20
CA PHE A 213 14.29 -14.22 -2.46
C PHE A 213 13.76 -13.51 -1.21
N ARG A 214 13.39 -14.22 -0.14
CA ARG A 214 12.97 -13.58 1.12
C ARG A 214 14.08 -12.69 1.68
N ASP A 215 15.29 -13.22 1.77
CA ASP A 215 16.43 -12.50 2.35
C ASP A 215 16.88 -11.34 1.45
N PHE A 216 16.91 -11.59 0.13
CA PHE A 216 17.15 -10.52 -0.85
C PHE A 216 16.11 -9.40 -0.73
N ALA A 217 14.81 -9.73 -0.70
CA ALA A 217 13.74 -8.75 -0.62
C ALA A 217 13.76 -7.96 0.70
N HIS A 218 14.12 -8.60 1.81
CA HIS A 218 14.29 -7.93 3.09
C HIS A 218 15.37 -6.84 3.03
N GLN A 219 16.52 -7.19 2.44
CA GLN A 219 17.61 -6.25 2.26
C GLN A 219 17.29 -5.17 1.19
N GLU A 220 16.70 -5.53 0.05
CA GLU A 220 16.30 -4.62 -1.02
C GLU A 220 15.38 -3.50 -0.52
N LYS A 221 14.46 -3.84 0.37
CA LYS A 221 13.53 -2.89 1.01
C LYS A 221 14.18 -2.00 2.08
N ASN A 222 15.48 -2.13 2.34
CA ASN A 222 16.24 -1.35 3.34
C ASN A 222 15.70 -1.55 4.77
N ARG A 223 15.26 -2.77 5.10
CA ARG A 223 14.73 -3.11 6.42
C ARG A 223 15.85 -3.30 7.45
N PHE A 224 16.47 -2.20 7.85
CA PHE A 224 17.61 -2.21 8.79
C PHE A 224 17.17 -2.35 10.26
N ALA A 225 15.91 -2.01 10.57
CA ALA A 225 15.44 -1.89 11.95
C ALA A 225 14.82 -3.18 12.53
N TYR A 226 14.60 -4.19 11.70
CA TYR A 226 14.01 -5.47 12.09
C TYR A 226 14.44 -6.58 11.12
N THR A 227 14.21 -7.82 11.51
CA THR A 227 14.65 -9.04 10.82
C THR A 227 13.46 -9.88 10.36
N PRO A 228 13.64 -10.86 9.46
CA PRO A 228 12.62 -11.87 9.17
C PRO A 228 12.07 -12.57 10.42
N GLU A 229 12.90 -12.75 11.46
CA GLU A 229 12.49 -13.33 12.74
C GLU A 229 11.59 -12.40 13.55
N ASP A 230 11.70 -11.08 13.40
CA ASP A 230 10.74 -10.13 13.97
C ASP A 230 9.35 -10.29 13.32
N CYS A 231 9.29 -10.55 12.00
CA CYS A 231 8.02 -10.84 11.31
C CYS A 231 7.39 -12.13 11.83
N VAL A 232 8.21 -13.17 12.08
CA VAL A 232 7.72 -14.42 12.71
C VAL A 232 7.18 -14.16 14.12
N ARG A 233 7.87 -13.36 14.95
CA ARG A 233 7.36 -12.95 16.27
C ARG A 233 6.05 -12.17 16.16
N PHE A 234 5.92 -11.30 15.16
CA PHE A 234 4.67 -10.62 14.87
C PHE A 234 3.53 -11.62 14.59
N HIS A 235 3.78 -12.67 13.78
CA HIS A 235 2.78 -13.70 13.52
C HIS A 235 2.32 -14.43 14.79
N GLU A 236 3.26 -14.82 15.64
CA GLU A 236 2.98 -15.48 16.93
C GLU A 236 2.19 -14.56 17.87
N ALA A 237 2.56 -13.27 17.90
CA ALA A 237 1.86 -12.26 18.69
C ALA A 237 0.42 -12.02 18.21
N VAL A 238 0.17 -12.07 16.90
CA VAL A 238 -1.18 -12.02 16.34
C VAL A 238 -2.02 -13.19 16.84
N GLU A 239 -1.47 -14.40 16.84
CA GLU A 239 -2.17 -15.59 17.36
C GLU A 239 -2.54 -15.45 18.83
N GLU A 240 -1.61 -14.99 19.66
CA GLU A 240 -1.78 -14.94 21.11
C GLU A 240 -2.63 -13.76 21.60
N ALA A 241 -2.48 -12.59 20.97
CA ALA A 241 -3.08 -11.34 21.42
C ALA A 241 -4.35 -10.96 20.64
N VAL A 242 -4.43 -11.26 19.34
CA VAL A 242 -5.49 -10.74 18.47
C VAL A 242 -6.61 -11.76 18.25
N LEU A 243 -6.31 -13.04 18.05
CA LEU A 243 -7.34 -14.05 17.77
C LEU A 243 -8.43 -14.18 18.84
N PRO A 244 -8.14 -14.02 20.15
CA PRO A 244 -9.20 -13.95 21.15
C PRO A 244 -10.21 -12.81 20.90
N ALA A 245 -9.74 -11.64 20.45
CA ALA A 245 -10.60 -10.49 20.11
C ALA A 245 -11.40 -10.75 18.83
N VAL A 246 -10.75 -11.30 17.79
CA VAL A 246 -11.42 -11.74 16.54
C VAL A 246 -12.57 -12.70 16.85
N LYS A 247 -12.34 -13.68 17.74
CA LYS A 247 -13.37 -14.62 18.18
C LYS A 247 -14.53 -13.89 18.86
N ARG A 248 -14.27 -12.92 19.75
CA ARG A 248 -15.32 -12.13 20.42
C ARG A 248 -16.15 -11.31 19.42
N ILE A 249 -15.51 -10.66 18.45
CA ILE A 249 -16.17 -9.89 17.38
C ILE A 249 -17.12 -10.80 16.58
N HIS A 250 -16.63 -11.95 16.11
CA HIS A 250 -17.47 -12.90 15.36
C HIS A 250 -18.56 -13.54 16.21
N ASP A 251 -18.29 -13.90 17.47
CA ASP A 251 -19.31 -14.44 18.38
C ASP A 251 -20.43 -13.44 18.64
N ARG A 252 -20.09 -12.15 18.81
CA ARG A 252 -21.06 -11.06 18.94
C ARG A 252 -21.89 -10.93 17.66
N ARG A 253 -21.24 -10.84 16.50
CA ARG A 253 -21.91 -10.79 15.19
C ARG A 253 -22.88 -11.96 15.00
N ARG A 254 -22.45 -13.19 15.28
CA ARG A 254 -23.28 -14.41 15.22
C ARG A 254 -24.53 -14.30 16.11
N LYS A 255 -24.36 -13.85 17.36
CA LYS A 255 -25.48 -13.69 18.31
C LYS A 255 -26.47 -12.62 17.86
N LEU A 256 -25.98 -11.47 17.39
CA LEU A 256 -26.82 -10.38 16.90
C LEU A 256 -27.63 -10.79 15.66
N MET A 257 -27.02 -11.55 14.75
CA MET A 257 -27.69 -12.05 13.55
C MET A 257 -28.63 -13.24 13.82
N GLY A 258 -28.56 -13.87 15.00
CA GLY A 258 -29.39 -15.02 15.34
C GLY A 258 -29.12 -16.27 14.50
N VAL A 259 -27.89 -16.45 13.99
CA VAL A 259 -27.50 -17.61 13.16
C VAL A 259 -26.70 -18.64 13.96
N ASP A 260 -26.83 -19.92 13.58
CA ASP A 260 -26.08 -21.02 14.21
C ASP A 260 -24.57 -20.92 13.90
N SER A 261 -24.22 -20.63 12.66
CA SER A 261 -22.84 -20.39 12.19
C SER A 261 -22.77 -19.19 11.26
N LEU A 262 -21.71 -18.40 11.38
CA LEU A 262 -21.40 -17.35 10.42
C LEU A 262 -20.77 -17.97 9.18
N ARG A 263 -21.29 -17.62 8.00
CA ARG A 263 -20.62 -17.91 6.72
C ARG A 263 -19.80 -16.69 6.28
N PRO A 264 -18.87 -16.83 5.31
CA PRO A 264 -18.06 -15.71 4.84
C PRO A 264 -18.90 -14.54 4.30
N TRP A 265 -20.06 -14.81 3.72
CA TRP A 265 -21.00 -13.78 3.27
C TRP A 265 -21.83 -13.14 4.41
N ASP A 266 -21.61 -13.53 5.65
CA ASP A 266 -22.25 -12.91 6.83
C ASP A 266 -21.31 -11.89 7.52
N THR A 267 -20.08 -11.68 7.04
CA THR A 267 -19.08 -10.85 7.74
C THR A 267 -19.12 -9.37 7.39
N SER A 268 -19.66 -8.99 6.23
CA SER A 268 -19.71 -7.58 5.75
C SER A 268 -21.04 -6.88 6.02
N VAL A 269 -22.10 -7.63 6.33
CA VAL A 269 -23.42 -7.05 6.58
C VAL A 269 -23.51 -6.46 7.99
N ASP A 270 -24.34 -5.42 8.14
CA ASP A 270 -24.75 -4.94 9.45
C ASP A 270 -25.46 -6.07 10.22
N PRO A 271 -24.95 -6.48 11.40
CA PRO A 271 -25.47 -7.63 12.12
C PRO A 271 -26.86 -7.42 12.74
N LEU A 272 -27.36 -6.18 12.75
CA LEU A 272 -28.71 -5.83 13.20
C LEU A 272 -29.70 -5.74 12.02
N GLY A 273 -29.26 -6.04 10.80
CA GLY A 273 -30.11 -6.00 9.60
C GLY A 273 -30.45 -4.58 9.14
N ARG A 274 -29.72 -3.57 9.58
CA ARG A 274 -29.89 -2.19 9.11
C ARG A 274 -29.40 -2.06 7.66
N PRO A 275 -29.93 -1.12 6.86
CA PRO A 275 -29.43 -0.87 5.51
C PRO A 275 -27.93 -0.56 5.49
N ALA A 276 -27.23 -0.99 4.43
CA ALA A 276 -25.84 -0.63 4.16
C ALA A 276 -25.60 0.88 4.22
N LEU A 277 -24.43 1.31 4.71
CA LEU A 277 -24.04 2.71 4.70
C LEU A 277 -23.83 3.16 3.25
N LYS A 278 -24.25 4.39 2.94
CA LYS A 278 -24.14 4.99 1.61
C LYS A 278 -23.54 6.39 1.74
N PRO A 279 -22.21 6.53 1.84
CA PRO A 279 -21.57 7.81 2.17
C PRO A 279 -21.78 8.91 1.14
N PHE A 280 -21.93 8.55 -0.14
CA PHE A 280 -22.06 9.48 -1.24
C PHE A 280 -22.94 8.92 -2.36
N ALA A 281 -23.54 9.82 -3.14
CA ALA A 281 -24.33 9.49 -4.33
C ALA A 281 -23.57 9.75 -5.64
N ASP A 282 -22.59 10.64 -5.60
CA ASP A 282 -21.75 11.05 -6.72
C ASP A 282 -20.34 11.40 -6.23
N ILE A 283 -19.36 11.37 -7.14
CA ILE A 283 -17.96 11.56 -6.78
C ILE A 283 -17.60 13.00 -6.39
N GLY A 284 -18.35 14.00 -6.87
CA GLY A 284 -18.14 15.40 -6.49
C GLY A 284 -18.44 15.59 -5.00
N THR A 285 -19.61 15.14 -4.57
CA THR A 285 -19.98 15.13 -3.14
C THR A 285 -18.99 14.32 -2.30
N PHE A 286 -18.47 13.20 -2.84
CA PHE A 286 -17.47 12.38 -2.14
C PHE A 286 -16.17 13.15 -1.86
N ILE A 287 -15.67 13.86 -2.88
CA ILE A 287 -14.45 14.68 -2.81
C ILE A 287 -14.65 15.87 -1.87
N ASP A 288 -15.75 16.63 -2.02
CA ASP A 288 -15.99 17.86 -1.26
C ASP A 288 -16.10 17.61 0.25
N ARG A 289 -16.75 16.51 0.64
CA ARG A 289 -16.88 16.11 2.05
C ARG A 289 -15.55 15.77 2.69
N ALA A 290 -14.63 15.13 1.94
CA ALA A 290 -13.30 14.78 2.46
C ALA A 290 -12.52 16.03 2.88
N ALA A 291 -12.58 17.10 2.09
CA ALA A 291 -11.92 18.37 2.42
C ALA A 291 -12.39 18.94 3.77
N SER A 292 -13.68 18.82 4.07
CA SER A 292 -14.27 19.27 5.35
C SER A 292 -13.80 18.39 6.51
N VAL A 293 -13.70 17.07 6.31
CA VAL A 293 -13.15 16.14 7.31
C VAL A 293 -11.70 16.51 7.65
N PHE A 294 -10.86 16.77 6.64
CA PHE A 294 -9.44 17.08 6.85
C PHE A 294 -9.22 18.40 7.58
N GLU A 295 -10.05 19.41 7.33
CA GLU A 295 -10.00 20.69 8.05
C GLU A 295 -10.10 20.51 9.57
N HIS A 296 -10.96 19.58 10.00
CA HIS A 296 -11.15 19.30 11.41
C HIS A 296 -9.98 18.55 12.01
N VAL A 297 -9.18 17.81 11.22
CA VAL A 297 -7.91 17.23 11.69
C VAL A 297 -6.87 18.34 11.85
N ASP A 298 -6.61 19.07 10.76
CA ASP A 298 -5.71 20.22 10.69
C ASP A 298 -6.02 21.03 9.42
N SER A 299 -6.07 22.36 9.52
CA SER A 299 -6.40 23.24 8.38
C SER A 299 -5.44 23.11 7.20
N ASP A 300 -4.16 22.76 7.44
CA ASP A 300 -3.21 22.58 6.34
C ASP A 300 -3.54 21.34 5.50
N PHE A 301 -4.12 20.30 6.10
CA PHE A 301 -4.53 19.09 5.37
C PHE A 301 -5.67 19.35 4.40
N ARG A 302 -6.60 20.24 4.77
CA ARG A 302 -7.61 20.75 3.83
C ARG A 302 -6.94 21.41 2.63
N GLY A 303 -6.00 22.33 2.86
CA GLY A 303 -5.28 23.02 1.78
C GLY A 303 -4.47 22.08 0.88
N TYR A 304 -3.83 21.06 1.46
CA TYR A 304 -3.15 20.01 0.70
C TYR A 304 -4.11 19.21 -0.18
N TYR A 305 -5.26 18.83 0.37
CA TYR A 305 -6.28 18.09 -0.37
C TYR A 305 -6.89 18.92 -1.50
N GLU A 306 -7.29 20.16 -1.23
CA GLU A 306 -7.83 21.10 -2.24
C GLU A 306 -6.83 21.36 -3.36
N THR A 307 -5.53 21.44 -3.06
CA THR A 307 -4.46 21.55 -4.08
C THR A 307 -4.50 20.37 -5.06
N MET A 308 -4.74 19.15 -4.60
CA MET A 308 -4.87 17.98 -5.48
C MET A 308 -6.17 18.01 -6.29
N VAL A 309 -7.27 18.42 -5.67
CA VAL A 309 -8.59 18.54 -6.32
C VAL A 309 -8.52 19.54 -7.47
N ASP A 310 -8.01 20.75 -7.22
CA ASP A 310 -7.87 21.81 -8.22
C ASP A 310 -6.95 21.40 -9.38
N ALA A 311 -5.90 20.64 -9.06
CA ALA A 311 -4.97 20.09 -10.04
C ALA A 311 -5.48 18.82 -10.75
N LYS A 312 -6.69 18.34 -10.43
CA LYS A 312 -7.31 17.11 -10.98
C LYS A 312 -6.45 15.87 -10.79
N LEU A 313 -5.87 15.73 -9.59
CA LEU A 313 -4.97 14.63 -9.23
C LEU A 313 -5.68 13.48 -8.50
N LEU A 314 -7.00 13.36 -8.67
CA LEU A 314 -7.82 12.30 -8.08
C LEU A 314 -8.52 11.49 -9.19
N ASP A 315 -8.29 10.17 -9.25
CA ASP A 315 -9.05 9.24 -10.10
C ASP A 315 -9.69 8.14 -9.24
N LEU A 316 -10.91 8.39 -8.76
CA LEU A 316 -11.50 7.65 -7.65
C LEU A 316 -12.53 6.57 -8.07
N GLU A 317 -13.29 6.77 -9.15
CA GLU A 317 -14.40 5.85 -9.52
C GLU A 317 -13.91 4.50 -10.09
N ASN A 318 -14.60 3.39 -9.77
CA ASN A 318 -14.37 2.09 -10.43
C ASN A 318 -14.99 2.01 -11.83
N ARG A 319 -14.27 1.42 -12.78
CA ARG A 319 -14.75 1.16 -14.14
C ARG A 319 -14.02 -0.04 -14.76
N LYS A 320 -14.63 -0.67 -15.77
CA LYS A 320 -13.99 -1.74 -16.56
C LYS A 320 -12.71 -1.22 -17.20
N GLY A 321 -11.65 -2.05 -17.20
CA GLY A 321 -10.35 -1.66 -17.75
C GLY A 321 -9.49 -0.82 -16.80
N LYS A 322 -10.00 -0.37 -15.65
CA LYS A 322 -9.17 0.28 -14.62
C LYS A 322 -8.40 -0.78 -13.81
N ALA A 323 -7.15 -0.48 -13.46
CA ALA A 323 -6.33 -1.37 -12.63
C ALA A 323 -6.95 -1.58 -11.23
N PRO A 324 -6.73 -2.74 -10.58
CA PRO A 324 -7.27 -3.00 -9.25
C PRO A 324 -6.53 -2.22 -8.15
N GLY A 325 -7.18 -2.09 -6.99
CA GLY A 325 -6.57 -1.51 -5.78
C GLY A 325 -6.76 0.00 -5.64
N ALA A 326 -5.95 0.58 -4.75
CA ALA A 326 -5.81 2.00 -4.50
C ALA A 326 -4.33 2.32 -4.25
N TYR A 327 -3.92 3.55 -4.53
CA TYR A 327 -2.57 4.03 -4.21
C TYR A 327 -2.50 5.56 -4.26
N SER A 328 -1.48 6.10 -3.58
CA SER A 328 -1.00 7.46 -3.74
C SER A 328 0.39 7.47 -4.36
N GLN A 329 0.63 8.38 -5.30
CA GLN A 329 1.92 8.53 -5.96
C GLN A 329 2.34 10.00 -6.02
N THR A 330 3.62 10.28 -5.76
CA THR A 330 4.14 11.66 -5.75
C THR A 330 4.70 12.07 -7.10
N LEU A 331 4.19 13.19 -7.63
CA LEU A 331 4.77 13.91 -8.76
C LEU A 331 5.95 14.71 -8.22
N SER A 332 7.13 14.10 -8.30
CA SER A 332 8.31 14.46 -7.51
C SER A 332 8.87 15.86 -7.80
N PHE A 333 8.72 16.35 -9.04
CA PHE A 333 9.19 17.67 -9.45
C PHE A 333 8.18 18.75 -9.04
N ARG A 334 6.89 18.53 -9.32
CA ARG A 334 5.79 19.43 -8.88
C ARG A 334 5.56 19.39 -7.37
N LYS A 335 6.07 18.36 -6.69
CA LYS A 335 5.87 18.09 -5.27
C LYS A 335 4.38 17.96 -4.90
N GLN A 336 3.61 17.36 -5.79
CA GLN A 336 2.18 17.15 -5.62
C GLN A 336 1.88 15.65 -5.69
N PRO A 337 1.17 15.08 -4.72
CA PRO A 337 0.67 13.72 -4.81
C PRO A 337 -0.58 13.64 -5.69
N LEU A 338 -0.84 12.42 -6.18
CA LEU A 338 -2.11 12.02 -6.78
C LEU A 338 -2.69 10.82 -6.02
N ILE A 339 -4.00 10.59 -6.16
CA ILE A 339 -4.71 9.46 -5.57
C ILE A 339 -5.46 8.70 -6.67
N PHE A 340 -5.29 7.39 -6.65
CA PHE A 340 -6.01 6.42 -7.45
C PHE A 340 -6.76 5.48 -6.52
N MET A 341 -8.05 5.23 -6.76
CA MET A 341 -8.79 4.18 -6.06
C MET A 341 -9.95 3.66 -6.92
N ASN A 342 -10.72 2.69 -6.40
CA ASN A 342 -11.82 2.05 -7.10
C ASN A 342 -13.13 2.12 -6.29
N ALA A 343 -13.63 3.35 -6.09
CA ALA A 343 -14.84 3.63 -5.33
C ALA A 343 -16.10 3.04 -5.99
N VAL A 344 -16.98 2.45 -5.18
CA VAL A 344 -18.24 1.79 -5.60
C VAL A 344 -19.45 2.15 -4.72
N GLY A 345 -19.30 3.10 -3.81
CA GLY A 345 -20.36 3.64 -2.95
C GLY A 345 -20.54 2.92 -1.62
N VAL A 346 -19.50 2.23 -1.12
CA VAL A 346 -19.51 1.54 0.19
C VAL A 346 -18.79 2.37 1.26
N ASP A 347 -18.98 2.05 2.54
CA ASP A 347 -18.31 2.75 3.65
C ASP A 347 -16.78 2.70 3.55
N ASP A 348 -16.24 1.57 3.09
CA ASP A 348 -14.81 1.34 2.94
C ASP A 348 -14.15 2.30 1.93
N ASP A 349 -14.93 2.90 1.01
CA ASP A 349 -14.42 3.92 0.09
C ASP A 349 -13.98 5.17 0.86
N VAL A 350 -14.72 5.58 1.91
CA VAL A 350 -14.34 6.72 2.76
C VAL A 350 -13.00 6.43 3.43
N ARG A 351 -12.86 5.23 4.02
CA ARG A 351 -11.61 4.79 4.66
C ARG A 351 -10.44 4.79 3.69
N THR A 352 -10.63 4.24 2.49
CA THR A 352 -9.61 4.22 1.44
C THR A 352 -9.18 5.64 1.06
N LEU A 353 -10.11 6.59 0.89
CA LEU A 353 -9.75 7.97 0.58
C LEU A 353 -8.95 8.63 1.71
N LEU A 354 -9.32 8.39 2.98
CA LEU A 354 -8.57 8.88 4.13
C LEU A 354 -7.15 8.28 4.18
N HIS A 355 -7.02 6.98 3.90
CA HIS A 355 -5.76 6.24 3.82
C HIS A 355 -4.82 6.88 2.78
N GLU A 356 -5.27 6.97 1.52
CA GLU A 356 -4.46 7.53 0.44
C GLU A 356 -4.14 9.01 0.65
N SER A 357 -5.04 9.75 1.31
CA SER A 357 -4.80 11.14 1.70
C SER A 357 -3.72 11.26 2.77
N GLY A 358 -3.57 10.29 3.68
CA GLY A 358 -2.46 10.26 4.62
C GLY A 358 -1.09 10.12 3.92
N HIS A 359 -0.99 9.29 2.89
CA HIS A 359 0.21 9.23 2.02
C HIS A 359 0.44 10.55 1.27
N ALA A 360 -0.63 11.16 0.75
CA ALA A 360 -0.55 12.45 0.09
C ALA A 360 -0.03 13.54 1.05
N PHE A 361 -0.56 13.62 2.27
CA PHE A 361 -0.10 14.58 3.27
C PHE A 361 1.34 14.34 3.71
N HIS A 362 1.78 13.09 3.78
CA HIS A 362 3.19 12.76 3.97
C HIS A 362 4.06 13.35 2.85
N SER A 363 3.64 13.20 1.60
CA SER A 363 4.34 13.77 0.46
C SER A 363 4.45 15.29 0.55
N PHE A 364 3.38 15.98 0.95
CA PHE A 364 3.38 17.44 1.13
C PHE A 364 4.28 17.91 2.29
N GLU A 365 4.29 17.19 3.42
CA GLU A 365 5.16 17.53 4.54
C GLU A 365 6.64 17.31 4.20
N ALA A 366 6.96 16.19 3.55
CA ALA A 366 8.32 15.85 3.15
C ALA A 366 8.82 16.68 1.95
N ALA A 367 7.93 17.30 1.16
CA ALA A 367 8.26 18.15 0.00
C ALA A 367 9.21 19.33 0.32
N ARG A 368 9.26 19.73 1.61
CA ARG A 368 10.15 20.79 2.11
C ARG A 368 11.63 20.36 2.12
N LEU A 369 11.90 19.06 2.11
CA LEU A 369 13.27 18.54 2.07
C LEU A 369 13.90 18.82 0.69
N PRO A 370 15.15 19.31 0.67
CA PRO A 370 15.77 19.82 -0.55
C PRO A 370 16.00 18.71 -1.59
N LEU A 371 16.39 17.51 -1.15
CA LEU A 371 16.75 16.42 -2.02
C LEU A 371 15.63 15.37 -2.12
N LEU A 372 15.40 14.85 -3.32
CA LEU A 372 14.43 13.80 -3.62
C LEU A 372 14.62 12.58 -2.72
N PHE A 373 15.87 12.15 -2.51
CA PHE A 373 16.18 10.95 -1.75
C PHE A 373 15.93 11.10 -0.23
N GLN A 374 15.65 12.31 0.25
CA GLN A 374 15.20 12.56 1.63
C GLN A 374 13.68 12.50 1.75
N ARG A 375 12.90 12.54 0.67
CA ARG A 375 11.44 12.74 0.75
C ARG A 375 10.64 11.46 1.02
N HIS A 376 11.20 10.30 0.71
CA HIS A 376 10.47 9.02 0.73
C HIS A 376 11.05 8.07 1.78
N PRO A 377 10.41 7.93 2.96
CA PRO A 377 10.85 6.99 3.98
C PRO A 377 10.62 5.54 3.57
N GLY A 378 11.00 4.61 4.46
CA GLY A 378 10.59 3.21 4.35
C GLY A 378 9.06 3.05 4.40
N SER A 379 8.56 2.00 3.75
CA SER A 379 7.14 1.74 3.59
C SER A 379 6.38 1.64 4.92
N GLU A 380 7.03 1.18 5.99
CA GLU A 380 6.43 1.11 7.33
C GLU A 380 6.00 2.51 7.82
N MET A 381 6.85 3.52 7.67
CA MET A 381 6.50 4.89 8.07
C MET A 381 5.55 5.55 7.07
N ALA A 382 5.63 5.18 5.78
CA ALA A 382 4.64 5.61 4.80
C ALA A 382 3.23 5.13 5.19
N GLU A 383 3.10 3.88 5.65
CA GLU A 383 1.85 3.31 6.13
C GLU A 383 1.41 3.84 7.51
N VAL A 384 2.34 4.23 8.39
CA VAL A 384 1.95 4.97 9.61
C VAL A 384 1.26 6.28 9.24
N ALA A 385 1.65 6.92 8.13
CA ALA A 385 0.98 8.12 7.65
C ALA A 385 -0.49 7.84 7.26
N SER A 386 -0.72 6.90 6.35
CA SER A 386 -2.05 6.55 5.87
C SER A 386 -2.98 6.05 6.98
N MET A 387 -2.54 5.04 7.73
CA MET A 387 -3.36 4.39 8.77
C MET A 387 -3.62 5.29 9.99
N SER A 388 -2.69 6.20 10.33
CA SER A 388 -2.97 7.19 11.37
C SER A 388 -3.99 8.22 10.88
N MET A 389 -3.96 8.61 9.60
CA MET A 389 -4.93 9.56 9.05
C MET A 389 -6.35 8.99 9.10
N GLU A 390 -6.54 7.70 8.81
CA GLU A 390 -7.84 7.03 8.98
C GLU A 390 -8.39 7.23 10.40
N LEU A 391 -7.59 6.94 11.43
CA LEU A 391 -7.98 7.04 12.83
C LEU A 391 -8.13 8.49 13.34
N LEU A 392 -7.28 9.40 12.87
CA LEU A 392 -7.30 10.82 13.27
C LEU A 392 -8.46 11.59 12.63
N ALA A 393 -8.82 11.26 11.39
CA ALA A 393 -9.91 11.89 10.65
C ALA A 393 -11.28 11.36 11.04
N TYR A 394 -11.34 10.12 11.52
CA TYR A 394 -12.59 9.41 11.75
C TYR A 394 -13.62 10.14 12.61
N PRO A 395 -13.26 10.79 13.73
CA PRO A 395 -14.22 11.52 14.55
C PRO A 395 -14.94 12.68 13.83
N PHE A 396 -14.54 13.02 12.61
CA PHE A 396 -15.06 14.17 11.84
C PHE A 396 -15.81 13.74 10.57
N ILE A 397 -16.07 12.44 10.37
CA ILE A 397 -16.80 11.96 9.18
C ILE A 397 -18.32 12.15 9.27
N ASP A 398 -18.83 12.77 10.34
CA ASP A 398 -20.23 13.14 10.46
C ASP A 398 -20.58 14.43 9.69
N LYS A 399 -21.86 14.63 9.39
CA LYS A 399 -22.39 15.81 8.68
C LYS A 399 -22.28 17.11 9.48
N LYS A 400 -22.14 17.04 10.81
CA LYS A 400 -21.95 18.24 11.64
C LYS A 400 -20.58 18.87 11.38
N ASN A 401 -19.59 18.04 11.09
CA ASN A 401 -18.25 18.44 10.65
C ASN A 401 -18.13 18.52 9.11
N GLY A 402 -19.24 18.44 8.38
CA GLY A 402 -19.26 18.50 6.91
C GLY A 402 -18.91 17.20 6.19
N GLY A 403 -18.79 16.08 6.93
CA GLY A 403 -18.52 14.75 6.41
C GLY A 403 -19.74 14.03 5.82
N TYR A 404 -19.74 12.70 5.93
CA TYR A 404 -20.60 11.78 5.19
C TYR A 404 -21.89 11.37 5.91
N TYR A 405 -21.82 11.22 7.22
CA TYR A 405 -22.79 10.42 7.98
C TYR A 405 -23.62 11.21 8.98
N ASN A 406 -24.83 10.76 9.30
CA ASN A 406 -25.48 11.20 10.53
C ASN A 406 -24.81 10.55 11.77
N GLU A 407 -25.20 10.94 12.98
CA GLU A 407 -24.56 10.48 14.22
C GLU A 407 -24.60 8.95 14.40
N ASP A 408 -25.74 8.31 14.11
CA ASP A 408 -25.86 6.84 14.24
C ASP A 408 -25.05 6.11 13.17
N GLU A 409 -25.03 6.65 11.95
CA GLU A 409 -24.22 6.13 10.84
C GLU A 409 -22.72 6.27 11.13
N GLU A 410 -22.27 7.41 11.68
CA GLU A 410 -20.87 7.64 12.07
C GLU A 410 -20.45 6.66 13.16
N ARG A 411 -21.25 6.49 14.21
CA ARG A 411 -20.93 5.54 15.29
C ARG A 411 -20.76 4.12 14.76
N ARG A 412 -21.62 3.72 13.82
CA ARG A 412 -21.58 2.41 13.17
C ARG A 412 -20.35 2.26 12.28
N SER A 413 -20.11 3.23 11.39
CA SER A 413 -18.91 3.32 10.56
C SER A 413 -17.66 3.15 11.46
N ARG A 414 -17.60 3.87 12.58
CA ARG A 414 -16.46 3.85 13.52
C ARG A 414 -16.27 2.50 14.19
N ALA A 415 -17.35 1.84 14.57
CA ALA A 415 -17.28 0.48 15.08
C ALA A 415 -16.76 -0.49 14.00
N GLU A 416 -17.21 -0.34 12.75
CA GLU A 416 -16.76 -1.16 11.62
C GLU A 416 -15.27 -0.93 11.28
N LEU A 417 -14.75 0.30 11.35
CA LEU A 417 -13.31 0.58 11.23
C LEU A 417 -12.52 -0.17 12.31
N LEU A 418 -12.89 0.02 13.58
CA LEU A 418 -12.16 -0.54 14.71
C LEU A 418 -12.22 -2.08 14.72
N GLU A 419 -13.38 -2.67 14.44
CA GLU A 419 -13.50 -4.12 14.23
C GLU A 419 -12.62 -4.55 13.04
N GLY A 420 -12.62 -3.79 11.94
CA GLY A 420 -11.80 -4.03 10.76
C GLY A 420 -10.30 -4.08 11.05
N ILE A 421 -9.79 -3.17 11.89
CA ILE A 421 -8.39 -3.16 12.33
C ILE A 421 -8.03 -4.46 13.07
N VAL A 422 -8.90 -4.93 13.98
CA VAL A 422 -8.67 -6.21 14.68
C VAL A 422 -8.68 -7.38 13.70
N LEU A 423 -9.60 -7.39 12.74
CA LEU A 423 -9.73 -8.43 11.72
C LEU A 423 -8.61 -8.38 10.65
N PHE A 424 -7.92 -7.24 10.51
CA PHE A 424 -6.83 -7.05 9.57
C PHE A 424 -5.56 -7.80 9.99
N PHE A 425 -5.18 -7.77 11.26
CA PHE A 425 -3.93 -8.38 11.75
C PHE A 425 -3.78 -9.87 11.37
N PRO A 426 -4.78 -10.76 11.53
CA PRO A 426 -4.68 -12.13 11.07
C PRO A 426 -4.55 -12.28 9.55
N HIS A 427 -5.18 -11.37 8.78
CA HIS A 427 -4.99 -11.34 7.33
C HIS A 427 -3.56 -10.93 6.97
N CYS A 428 -3.01 -9.90 7.61
CA CYS A 428 -1.63 -9.46 7.47
C CYS A 428 -0.64 -10.59 7.76
N ALA A 429 -0.78 -11.25 8.91
CA ALA A 429 0.06 -12.37 9.30
C ALA A 429 -0.04 -13.55 8.31
N SER A 430 -1.24 -13.84 7.79
CA SER A 430 -1.40 -14.89 6.77
C SER A 430 -0.64 -14.58 5.48
N VAL A 431 -0.71 -13.33 5.01
CA VAL A 431 -0.09 -12.91 3.75
C VAL A 431 1.43 -12.92 3.87
N ASP A 432 1.99 -12.36 4.94
CA ASP A 432 3.44 -12.33 5.12
C ASP A 432 4.01 -13.74 5.39
N ALA A 433 3.40 -14.52 6.29
CA ALA A 433 3.80 -15.91 6.52
C ALA A 433 3.76 -16.76 5.25
N PHE A 434 2.80 -16.51 4.34
CA PHE A 434 2.74 -17.19 3.06
C PHE A 434 3.91 -16.84 2.15
N GLN A 435 4.33 -15.57 2.07
CA GLN A 435 5.50 -15.18 1.30
C GLN A 435 6.80 -15.74 1.88
N HIS A 436 6.93 -15.75 3.21
CA HIS A 436 8.04 -16.43 3.88
C HIS A 436 8.12 -17.91 3.46
N TRP A 437 6.99 -18.63 3.47
CA TRP A 437 6.95 -20.02 3.05
C TRP A 437 7.27 -20.20 1.56
N ILE A 438 6.69 -19.37 0.69
CA ILE A 438 6.90 -19.44 -0.77
C ILE A 438 8.39 -19.38 -1.09
N TYR A 439 9.10 -18.37 -0.60
CA TYR A 439 10.44 -18.06 -1.12
C TYR A 439 11.58 -18.79 -0.41
N VAL A 440 11.34 -19.41 0.74
CA VAL A 440 12.38 -20.13 1.50
C VAL A 440 12.49 -21.60 1.07
N GLY A 441 11.43 -22.18 0.50
CA GLY A 441 11.41 -23.57 0.04
C GLY A 441 11.15 -23.71 -1.46
N GLU A 442 11.49 -24.88 -2.02
CA GLU A 442 11.20 -25.22 -3.42
C GLU A 442 9.70 -25.47 -3.66
N ALA A 443 8.95 -25.84 -2.62
CA ALA A 443 7.50 -26.07 -2.69
C ALA A 443 6.72 -24.83 -3.12
N GLY A 444 7.26 -23.61 -2.93
CA GLY A 444 6.65 -22.38 -3.39
C GLY A 444 6.50 -22.28 -4.91
N ARG A 445 7.24 -23.10 -5.67
CA ARG A 445 7.15 -23.20 -7.13
C ARG A 445 5.93 -23.97 -7.62
N ASP A 446 5.33 -24.82 -6.79
CA ASP A 446 4.18 -25.64 -7.13
C ASP A 446 2.88 -24.89 -6.78
N ALA A 447 2.00 -24.73 -7.76
CA ALA A 447 0.75 -23.99 -7.60
C ALA A 447 -0.23 -24.66 -6.61
N ASP A 448 -0.31 -25.99 -6.61
CA ASP A 448 -1.21 -26.73 -5.72
C ASP A 448 -0.67 -26.73 -4.28
N ALA A 449 0.66 -26.79 -4.14
CA ALA A 449 1.30 -26.61 -2.84
C ALA A 449 1.05 -25.20 -2.26
N ARG A 450 1.10 -24.16 -3.11
CA ARG A 450 0.74 -22.78 -2.73
C ARG A 450 -0.70 -22.68 -2.24
N ASP A 451 -1.66 -23.26 -2.97
CA ASP A 451 -3.07 -23.27 -2.57
C ASP A 451 -3.29 -24.00 -1.24
N ALA A 452 -2.65 -25.16 -1.06
CA ALA A 452 -2.73 -25.94 0.17
C ALA A 452 -2.14 -25.19 1.37
N GLN A 453 -0.96 -24.58 1.20
CA GLN A 453 -0.32 -23.79 2.25
C GLN A 453 -1.17 -22.57 2.61
N TRP A 454 -1.75 -21.89 1.62
CA TRP A 454 -2.63 -20.76 1.89
C TRP A 454 -3.81 -21.18 2.77
N LEU A 455 -4.47 -22.30 2.46
CA LEU A 455 -5.57 -22.82 3.28
C LEU A 455 -5.11 -23.17 4.71
N GLU A 456 -3.93 -23.76 4.88
CA GLU A 456 -3.36 -24.03 6.20
C GLU A 456 -3.18 -22.74 7.01
N LEU A 457 -2.53 -21.73 6.42
CA LEU A 457 -2.31 -20.43 7.07
C LEU A 457 -3.62 -19.72 7.38
N ARG A 458 -4.62 -19.78 6.49
CA ARG A 458 -5.95 -19.24 6.77
C ARG A 458 -6.60 -19.94 7.97
N ARG A 459 -6.49 -21.26 8.07
CA ARG A 459 -7.04 -21.99 9.24
C ARG A 459 -6.31 -21.60 10.54
N ARG A 460 -4.99 -21.46 10.48
CA ARG A 460 -4.17 -20.99 11.62
C ARG A 460 -4.60 -19.62 12.11
N PHE A 461 -4.68 -18.62 11.22
CA PHE A 461 -4.90 -17.23 11.61
C PHE A 461 -6.39 -16.80 11.66
N GLU A 462 -7.31 -17.45 10.97
CA GLU A 462 -8.74 -17.06 11.07
C GLU A 462 -9.51 -17.85 12.13
N GLY A 463 -8.93 -18.95 12.64
CA GLY A 463 -9.61 -19.88 13.52
C GLY A 463 -10.89 -20.46 12.88
N ASN A 464 -11.87 -20.77 13.75
CA ASN A 464 -13.10 -21.48 13.37
C ASN A 464 -14.37 -20.65 13.59
N ALA A 465 -14.25 -19.32 13.76
CA ALA A 465 -15.41 -18.46 14.05
C ALA A 465 -16.31 -18.22 12.81
N VAL A 466 -15.73 -18.37 11.61
CA VAL A 466 -16.43 -18.34 10.33
C VAL A 466 -16.36 -19.73 9.70
N ASP A 467 -17.52 -20.26 9.31
CA ASP A 467 -17.66 -21.57 8.69
C ASP A 467 -17.38 -21.52 7.19
N TRP A 468 -16.23 -22.08 6.81
CA TRP A 468 -15.76 -22.22 5.43
C TRP A 468 -16.10 -23.58 4.80
N HIS A 469 -16.96 -24.40 5.41
CA HIS A 469 -17.29 -25.72 4.89
C HIS A 469 -17.79 -25.64 3.43
N GLY A 470 -17.16 -26.41 2.55
CA GLY A 470 -17.47 -26.46 1.12
C GLY A 470 -17.04 -25.23 0.31
N LEU A 471 -16.15 -24.37 0.86
CA LEU A 471 -15.70 -23.12 0.22
C LEU A 471 -14.16 -23.03 0.09
N ASP A 472 -13.47 -24.17 -0.03
CA ASP A 472 -12.01 -24.17 -0.13
C ASP A 472 -11.53 -23.40 -1.37
N GLN A 473 -12.24 -23.49 -2.51
CA GLN A 473 -11.89 -22.75 -3.73
C GLN A 473 -12.05 -21.24 -3.57
N GLU A 474 -13.14 -20.77 -2.94
CA GLU A 474 -13.33 -19.35 -2.65
C GLU A 474 -12.31 -18.83 -1.62
N ARG A 475 -11.92 -19.68 -0.66
CA ARG A 475 -10.89 -19.33 0.32
C ARG A 475 -9.50 -19.23 -0.32
N ILE A 476 -9.19 -20.13 -1.26
CA ILE A 476 -7.99 -20.09 -2.12
C ILE A 476 -8.00 -18.82 -2.98
N ALA A 477 -9.11 -18.52 -3.65
CA ALA A 477 -9.25 -17.37 -4.56
C ALA A 477 -8.82 -16.04 -3.93
N ARG A 478 -8.89 -15.91 -2.60
CA ARG A 478 -8.45 -14.72 -1.86
C ARG A 478 -6.97 -14.39 -2.01
N TRP A 479 -6.09 -15.38 -2.21
CA TRP A 479 -4.68 -15.06 -2.43
C TRP A 479 -4.44 -14.53 -3.85
N TYR A 480 -5.14 -15.08 -4.86
CA TYR A 480 -5.10 -14.55 -6.23
C TYR A 480 -5.72 -13.14 -6.36
N GLN A 481 -6.65 -12.79 -5.47
CA GLN A 481 -7.23 -11.45 -5.38
C GLN A 481 -6.27 -10.40 -4.82
N GLN A 482 -5.20 -10.81 -4.13
CA GLN A 482 -4.30 -9.92 -3.42
C GLN A 482 -3.19 -9.40 -4.36
N PRO A 483 -3.21 -8.12 -4.77
CA PRO A 483 -2.24 -7.59 -5.76
C PRO A 483 -0.78 -7.70 -5.29
N HIS A 484 -0.57 -7.55 -3.99
CA HIS A 484 0.75 -7.44 -3.37
C HIS A 484 1.66 -8.65 -3.60
N PHE A 485 1.11 -9.87 -3.82
CA PHE A 485 1.94 -11.02 -4.19
C PHE A 485 2.58 -10.86 -5.59
N PHE A 486 1.90 -10.16 -6.49
CA PHE A 486 2.27 -10.03 -7.90
C PHE A 486 3.06 -8.75 -8.15
N SER A 487 2.59 -7.60 -7.65
CA SER A 487 3.22 -6.30 -7.92
C SER A 487 4.31 -5.92 -6.93
N SER A 488 4.15 -6.28 -5.65
CA SER A 488 4.97 -5.74 -4.55
C SER A 488 5.29 -6.83 -3.51
N PRO A 489 6.07 -7.86 -3.85
CA PRO A 489 6.30 -8.98 -2.94
C PRO A 489 6.95 -8.51 -1.63
N PHE A 490 6.61 -9.20 -0.55
CA PHE A 490 6.88 -8.87 0.85
C PHE A 490 6.37 -7.52 1.35
N TYR A 491 5.72 -6.68 0.53
CA TYR A 491 5.05 -5.46 1.01
C TYR A 491 3.68 -5.80 1.58
N TYR A 492 3.65 -6.29 2.82
CA TYR A 492 2.40 -6.50 3.55
C TYR A 492 2.58 -6.49 5.07
N ILE A 493 3.73 -6.95 5.56
CA ILE A 493 4.09 -6.85 6.98
C ILE A 493 4.22 -5.38 7.42
N GLU A 494 4.58 -4.48 6.51
CA GLU A 494 4.67 -3.05 6.76
C GLU A 494 3.33 -2.47 7.19
N TYR A 495 2.20 -2.91 6.62
CA TYR A 495 0.87 -2.53 7.08
C TYR A 495 0.62 -3.01 8.52
N GLY A 496 1.07 -4.21 8.88
CA GLY A 496 0.93 -4.73 10.25
C GLY A 496 1.74 -3.92 11.27
N ILE A 497 3.01 -3.63 10.96
CA ILE A 497 3.89 -2.79 11.78
C ILE A 497 3.32 -1.37 11.89
N ALA A 498 2.85 -0.82 10.77
CA ALA A 498 2.30 0.51 10.70
C ALA A 498 0.97 0.65 11.44
N GLN A 499 0.08 -0.33 11.37
CA GLN A 499 -1.19 -0.33 12.10
C GLN A 499 -0.94 -0.25 13.61
N LEU A 500 0.09 -0.94 14.13
CA LEU A 500 0.50 -0.82 15.54
C LEU A 500 1.09 0.57 15.86
N GLY A 501 1.80 1.18 14.91
CA GLY A 501 2.23 2.58 15.02
C GLY A 501 1.04 3.56 15.05
N ALA A 502 0.09 3.39 14.14
CA ALA A 502 -1.11 4.20 14.01
C ALA A 502 -2.02 4.11 15.24
N LEU A 503 -2.20 2.91 15.81
CA LEU A 503 -2.92 2.72 17.07
C LEU A 503 -2.26 3.46 18.24
N GLN A 504 -0.93 3.59 18.27
CA GLN A 504 -0.23 4.39 19.27
C GLN A 504 -0.43 5.90 19.05
N VAL A 505 -0.36 6.37 17.80
CA VAL A 505 -0.68 7.77 17.45
C VAL A 505 -2.11 8.11 17.86
N TRP A 506 -3.06 7.23 17.55
CA TRP A 506 -4.46 7.38 17.90
C TRP A 506 -4.69 7.35 19.42
N ARG A 507 -4.11 6.39 20.15
CA ARG A 507 -4.11 6.36 21.63
C ARG A 507 -3.66 7.70 22.22
N ASN A 508 -2.62 8.30 21.65
CA ASN A 508 -2.13 9.60 22.09
C ASN A 508 -3.15 10.71 21.79
N SER A 509 -3.82 10.67 20.63
CA SER A 509 -4.85 11.66 20.26
C SER A 509 -6.10 11.61 21.14
N LEU A 510 -6.43 10.44 21.73
CA LEU A 510 -7.54 10.31 22.68
C LEU A 510 -7.27 11.10 23.99
N ARG A 511 -6.00 11.44 24.28
CA ARG A 511 -5.61 12.25 25.44
C ARG A 511 -5.41 13.71 25.08
N ASP A 512 -4.66 13.96 24.01
CA ASP A 512 -4.39 15.30 23.48
C ASP A 512 -4.26 15.22 21.96
N LYS A 513 -5.36 15.56 21.27
CA LYS A 513 -5.43 15.53 19.81
C LYS A 513 -4.41 16.47 19.16
N ASN A 514 -4.27 17.69 19.65
CA ASN A 514 -3.43 18.70 19.02
C ASN A 514 -1.95 18.30 19.10
N GLU A 515 -1.51 17.80 20.26
CA GLU A 515 -0.15 17.30 20.42
C GLU A 515 0.12 16.04 19.58
N ALA A 516 -0.85 15.12 19.49
CA ALA A 516 -0.72 13.94 18.64
C ALA A 516 -0.61 14.29 17.16
N VAL A 517 -1.46 15.17 16.64
CA VAL A 517 -1.39 15.66 15.25
C VAL A 517 -0.08 16.41 15.00
N ARG A 518 0.39 17.24 15.94
CA ARG A 518 1.68 17.94 15.82
C ARG A 518 2.86 16.97 15.71
N LYS A 519 2.90 15.92 16.55
CA LYS A 519 3.94 14.88 16.50
C LYS A 519 3.86 14.05 15.22
N TYR A 520 2.66 13.66 14.83
CA TYR A 520 2.39 12.98 13.57
C TYR A 520 2.95 13.79 12.39
N ARG A 521 2.55 15.06 12.23
CA ARG A 521 3.06 15.97 11.19
C ARG A 521 4.58 16.13 11.25
N LYS A 522 5.14 16.25 12.46
CA LYS A 522 6.60 16.32 12.63
C LYS A 522 7.29 15.08 12.08
N ALA A 523 6.78 13.88 12.35
CA ALA A 523 7.33 12.64 11.81
C ALA A 523 7.27 12.62 10.28
N LEU A 524 6.14 13.01 9.67
CA LEU A 524 6.01 13.08 8.21
C LEU A 524 7.02 14.04 7.58
N SER A 525 7.24 15.21 8.21
CA SER A 525 8.15 16.24 7.70
C SER A 525 9.62 15.82 7.66
N LEU A 526 9.99 14.77 8.40
CA LEU A 526 11.34 14.22 8.39
C LEU A 526 11.61 13.37 7.13
N GLY A 527 10.57 12.90 6.44
CA GLY A 527 10.72 11.98 5.32
C GLY A 527 11.67 10.84 5.68
N ALA A 528 12.71 10.65 4.88
CA ALA A 528 13.74 9.65 5.06
C ALA A 528 15.00 10.17 5.79
N THR A 529 15.00 11.32 6.47
CA THR A 529 16.22 11.84 7.10
C THR A 529 16.60 11.13 8.40
N GLU A 530 15.71 10.30 8.95
CA GLU A 530 15.89 9.60 10.23
C GLU A 530 15.66 8.09 10.07
N SER A 531 16.17 7.32 11.02
CA SER A 531 15.95 5.86 11.08
C SER A 531 14.48 5.53 11.33
N LEU A 532 14.03 4.33 10.93
CA LEU A 532 12.65 3.91 11.16
C LEU A 532 12.22 3.99 12.65
N PRO A 533 13.01 3.52 13.64
CA PRO A 533 12.69 3.71 15.06
C PRO A 533 12.57 5.18 15.47
N ASP A 534 13.41 6.07 14.94
CA ASP A 534 13.38 7.49 15.27
C ASP A 534 12.17 8.20 14.64
N LEU A 535 11.75 7.79 13.43
CA LEU A 535 10.51 8.26 12.81
C LEU A 535 9.28 7.84 13.65
N PHE A 536 9.22 6.59 14.10
CA PHE A 536 8.16 6.12 15.01
C PHE A 536 8.15 6.92 16.31
N LYS A 537 9.34 7.14 16.90
CA LYS A 537 9.49 7.94 18.12
C LYS A 537 9.03 9.38 17.92
N ALA A 538 9.33 9.99 16.78
CA ALA A 538 8.88 11.34 16.44
C ALA A 538 7.35 11.43 16.37
N ALA A 539 6.68 10.39 15.89
CA ALA A 539 5.22 10.27 15.88
C ALA A 539 4.62 9.97 17.28
N GLY A 540 5.46 9.72 18.30
CA GLY A 540 5.01 9.30 19.63
C GLY A 540 4.67 7.82 19.73
N ALA A 541 5.25 7.00 18.86
CA ALA A 541 5.08 5.55 18.78
C ALA A 541 6.43 4.82 18.96
N ARG A 542 6.39 3.49 18.97
CA ARG A 542 7.55 2.59 18.90
C ARG A 542 7.22 1.38 18.04
N LEU A 543 8.24 0.68 17.56
CA LEU A 543 8.05 -0.63 16.93
C LEU A 543 7.56 -1.66 17.97
N VAL A 544 6.65 -2.54 17.54
CA VAL A 544 6.02 -3.59 18.36
C VAL A 544 5.98 -4.88 17.54
N PHE A 545 6.57 -5.95 18.08
CA PHE A 545 6.57 -7.28 17.47
C PHE A 545 6.15 -8.38 18.46
N ASP A 546 5.80 -8.00 19.69
CA ASP A 546 5.54 -8.92 20.80
C ASP A 546 4.05 -8.91 21.21
N SER A 547 3.60 -10.02 21.80
CA SER A 547 2.21 -10.21 22.23
C SER A 547 1.77 -9.20 23.28
N ALA A 548 2.66 -8.72 24.15
CA ALA A 548 2.29 -7.80 25.23
C ALA A 548 1.93 -6.42 24.68
N GLY A 549 2.76 -5.88 23.79
CA GLY A 549 2.50 -4.62 23.10
C GLY A 549 1.28 -4.69 22.18
N MET A 550 1.09 -5.79 21.45
CA MET A 550 -0.13 -5.98 20.65
C MET A 550 -1.37 -6.05 21.55
N ARG A 551 -1.33 -6.82 22.64
CA ARG A 551 -2.46 -6.96 23.57
C ARG A 551 -2.87 -5.63 24.17
N GLU A 552 -1.92 -4.77 24.56
CA GLU A 552 -2.21 -3.40 25.02
C GLU A 552 -3.05 -2.61 24.01
N LEU A 553 -2.64 -2.63 22.74
CA LEU A 553 -3.31 -1.87 21.67
C LEU A 553 -4.65 -2.49 21.27
N ILE A 554 -4.75 -3.82 21.23
CA ILE A 554 -6.02 -4.51 20.93
C ILE A 554 -7.04 -4.27 22.05
N THR A 555 -6.62 -4.30 23.32
CA THR A 555 -7.53 -3.98 24.44
C THR A 555 -8.06 -2.55 24.33
N LEU A 556 -7.21 -1.56 23.98
CA LEU A 556 -7.67 -0.21 23.72
C LEU A 556 -8.74 -0.16 22.62
N VAL A 557 -8.52 -0.88 21.51
CA VAL A 557 -9.49 -0.92 20.40
C VAL A 557 -10.82 -1.55 20.86
N GLU A 558 -10.78 -2.65 21.62
CA GLU A 558 -11.98 -3.27 22.18
C GLU A 558 -12.73 -2.34 23.13
N ASP A 559 -12.03 -1.66 24.03
CA ASP A 559 -12.63 -0.70 24.98
C ASP A 559 -13.33 0.46 24.24
N GLU A 560 -12.76 0.93 23.13
CA GLU A 560 -13.41 1.96 22.31
C GLU A 560 -14.59 1.40 21.51
N ILE A 561 -14.50 0.18 20.98
CA ILE A 561 -15.64 -0.51 20.33
C ILE A 561 -16.82 -0.65 21.31
N GLU A 562 -16.57 -0.99 22.58
CA GLU A 562 -17.61 -1.13 23.60
C GLU A 562 -18.37 0.18 23.86
N LYS A 563 -17.73 1.35 23.72
CA LYS A 563 -18.39 2.66 23.86
C LYS A 563 -19.30 3.01 22.67
N LEU A 564 -19.14 2.32 21.53
CA LEU A 564 -19.93 2.53 20.31
C LEU A 564 -21.16 1.63 20.24
N HIS A 565 -21.20 0.60 21.06
CA HIS A 565 -22.35 -0.28 21.25
C HIS A 565 -23.23 0.18 22.39
#